data_AF-A0A843J5Z1-F1
#
_entry.id   AF-A0A843J5Z1-F1
#
_cell.length_a   1.000
_cell.length_b   1.000
_cell.length_c   1.000
_cell.angle_alpha   90.00
_cell.angle_beta   90.00
_cell.angle_gamma   90.00
#
_symmetry.space_group_name_H-M   'P 1'
#
loop_
_entity.id
_entity.type
_entity.pdbx_description
1 polymer ?
#
loop_
_entity_poly.entity_id
_entity_poly.type
_entity_poly.pdbx_seq_one_letter_code
_entity_poly.pdbx_strand_id
1 'polypeptide(L)'
;MSTYPSDSECISILQEAGCKRRVIVHCCTVWTMAEAFAKKIDCDIDLLRAGAFLHDLGRSVDHSIMHAVIGASMAIDMGLPMEVVEIIRRHIGAGLDSEEVKELGLPAGDY
;
A
#
# COMPACT_ATOMS: atom_id res chain seq x y z
N MET A 1 -3.61 15.70 -15.48
CA MET A 1 -3.96 14.31 -15.08
C MET A 1 -3.08 13.96 -13.91
N SER A 2 -3.62 13.28 -12.90
CA SER A 2 -2.83 12.81 -11.77
C SER A 2 -1.77 11.82 -12.24
N THR A 3 -0.61 11.78 -11.61
CA THR A 3 0.42 10.76 -11.85
C THR A 3 0.11 9.46 -11.14
N TYR A 4 -0.86 9.46 -10.23
CA TYR A 4 -1.27 8.31 -9.43
C TYR A 4 -2.48 7.60 -10.05
N PRO A 5 -2.59 6.27 -9.89
CA PRO A 5 -3.72 5.51 -10.40
C PRO A 5 -5.04 5.93 -9.73
N SER A 6 -6.10 5.99 -10.53
CA SER A 6 -7.49 6.19 -10.11
C SER A 6 -8.02 4.99 -9.30
N ASP A 7 -9.17 5.14 -8.65
CA ASP A 7 -9.85 4.06 -7.92
C ASP A 7 -10.04 2.81 -8.78
N SER A 8 -10.49 2.98 -10.03
CA SER A 8 -10.70 1.87 -10.97
C SER A 8 -9.40 1.19 -11.36
N GLU A 9 -8.34 1.96 -11.62
CA GLU A 9 -7.01 1.41 -11.96
C GLU A 9 -6.43 0.65 -10.76
N CYS A 10 -6.55 1.18 -9.55
CA CYS A 10 -6.11 0.49 -8.34
C CYS A 10 -6.86 -0.84 -8.12
N ILE A 11 -8.18 -0.84 -8.32
CA ILE A 11 -8.98 -2.06 -8.20
C ILE A 11 -8.56 -3.08 -9.26
N SER A 12 -8.33 -2.66 -10.51
CA SER A 12 -7.81 -3.52 -11.57
C SER A 12 -6.45 -4.11 -11.20
N ILE A 13 -5.51 -3.30 -10.72
CA ILE A 13 -4.19 -3.76 -10.26
C ILE A 13 -4.33 -4.85 -9.19
N LEU A 14 -5.16 -4.64 -8.17
CA LEU A 14 -5.38 -5.64 -7.12
C LEU A 14 -6.01 -6.94 -7.66
N GLN A 15 -6.97 -6.84 -8.58
CA GLN A 15 -7.61 -7.99 -9.20
C GLN A 15 -6.63 -8.80 -10.06
N GLU A 16 -5.86 -8.11 -10.91
CA GLU A 16 -4.87 -8.71 -11.80
C GLU A 16 -3.72 -9.34 -11.02
N ALA A 17 -3.31 -8.72 -9.90
CA ALA A 17 -2.34 -9.30 -8.97
C ALA A 17 -2.87 -10.58 -8.28
N GLY A 18 -4.18 -10.82 -8.27
CA GLY A 18 -4.79 -11.99 -7.64
C GLY A 18 -5.22 -11.79 -6.17
N CYS A 19 -5.36 -10.54 -5.72
CA CYS A 19 -5.88 -10.26 -4.38
C CYS A 19 -7.31 -10.82 -4.22
N LYS A 20 -7.53 -11.55 -3.13
CA LYS A 20 -8.86 -12.08 -2.77
C LYS A 20 -9.84 -10.92 -2.60
N ARG A 21 -11.10 -11.12 -2.97
CA ARG A 21 -12.18 -10.12 -2.85
C ARG A 21 -12.22 -9.40 -1.50
N ARG A 22 -11.95 -10.13 -0.40
CA ARG A 22 -11.90 -9.56 0.96
C ARG A 22 -10.80 -8.49 1.14
N VAL A 23 -9.64 -8.67 0.50
CA VAL A 23 -8.52 -7.71 0.55
C VAL A 23 -8.91 -6.44 -0.21
N ILE A 24 -9.52 -6.60 -1.38
CA ILE A 24 -10.00 -5.47 -2.18
C ILE A 24 -11.05 -4.66 -1.40
N VAL A 25 -12.01 -5.34 -0.75
CA VAL A 25 -13.02 -4.69 0.11
C VAL A 25 -12.37 -3.96 1.30
N HIS A 26 -11.38 -4.58 1.93
CA HIS A 26 -10.60 -3.95 3.01
C HIS A 26 -9.94 -2.65 2.52
N CYS A 27 -9.26 -2.68 1.37
CA CYS A 27 -8.62 -1.50 0.79
C CYS A 27 -9.64 -0.39 0.46
N CYS A 28 -10.80 -0.71 -0.12
CA CYS A 28 -11.89 0.24 -0.33
C CYS A 28 -12.39 0.88 0.99
N THR A 29 -12.44 0.08 2.07
CA THR A 29 -12.88 0.53 3.39
C THR A 29 -11.87 1.50 4.00
N VAL A 30 -10.58 1.18 3.89
CA VAL A 30 -9.48 2.05 4.31
C VAL A 30 -9.52 3.38 3.55
N TRP A 31 -9.73 3.35 2.22
CA TRP A 31 -9.90 4.57 1.43
C TRP A 31 -11.07 5.43 1.91
N THR A 32 -12.23 4.82 2.16
CA THR A 32 -13.42 5.55 2.64
C THR A 32 -13.13 6.28 3.96
N MET A 33 -12.40 5.63 4.86
CA MET A 33 -11.96 6.24 6.11
C MET A 33 -10.93 7.35 5.87
N ALA A 34 -9.91 7.09 5.06
CA ALA A 34 -8.85 8.05 4.74
C ALA A 34 -9.39 9.32 4.07
N GLU A 35 -10.34 9.20 3.13
CA GLU A 35 -10.99 10.32 2.45
C GLU A 35 -11.74 11.22 3.45
N ALA A 36 -12.36 10.63 4.48
CA ALA A 36 -13.05 11.40 5.51
C ALA A 36 -12.08 12.27 6.34
N PHE A 37 -10.84 11.80 6.54
CA PHE A 37 -9.78 12.59 7.18
C PHE A 37 -9.20 13.63 6.23
N ALA A 38 -9.00 13.30 4.95
CA ALA A 38 -8.43 14.19 3.95
C ALA A 38 -9.19 15.53 3.81
N LYS A 39 -10.49 15.55 4.16
CA LYS A 39 -11.30 16.79 4.21
C LYS A 39 -10.92 17.75 5.34
N LYS A 40 -10.07 17.32 6.28
CA LYS A 40 -9.73 18.04 7.52
C LYS A 40 -8.25 18.36 7.67
N ILE A 41 -7.40 17.78 6.81
CA ILE A 41 -5.95 17.96 6.84
C ILE A 41 -5.47 18.33 5.43
N ASP A 42 -4.40 19.11 5.35
CA ASP A 42 -3.74 19.40 4.09
C ASP A 42 -2.92 18.18 3.68
N CYS A 43 -3.35 17.48 2.63
CA CYS A 43 -2.64 16.33 2.09
C CYS A 43 -2.89 16.16 0.59
N ASP A 44 -1.99 15.44 -0.08
CA ASP A 44 -2.19 15.02 -1.47
C ASP A 44 -3.24 13.88 -1.51
N ILE A 45 -4.47 14.23 -1.88
CA ILE A 45 -5.60 13.31 -1.92
C ILE A 45 -5.39 12.18 -2.93
N ASP A 46 -4.73 12.45 -4.06
CA ASP A 46 -4.54 11.45 -5.09
C ASP A 46 -3.49 10.42 -4.67
N LEU A 47 -2.41 10.87 -4.02
CA LEU A 47 -1.43 9.97 -3.40
C LEU A 47 -2.07 9.16 -2.26
N LEU A 48 -2.85 9.82 -1.39
CA LEU A 48 -3.55 9.15 -0.29
C LEU A 48 -4.48 8.04 -0.81
N ARG A 49 -5.22 8.32 -1.89
CA ARG A 49 -6.09 7.35 -2.56
C ARG A 49 -5.30 6.15 -3.06
N ALA A 50 -4.28 6.38 -3.88
CA ALA A 50 -3.48 5.29 -4.43
C ALA A 50 -2.82 4.45 -3.33
N GLY A 51 -2.26 5.11 -2.31
CA GLY A 51 -1.70 4.46 -1.13
C GLY A 51 -2.73 3.62 -0.36
N ALA A 52 -3.91 4.17 -0.08
CA ALA A 52 -4.97 3.46 0.65
C ALA A 52 -5.47 2.23 -0.12
N PHE A 53 -5.60 2.32 -1.44
CA PHE A 53 -6.01 1.17 -2.24
C PHE A 53 -4.91 0.11 -2.35
N LEU A 54 -3.65 0.50 -2.53
CA LEU A 54 -2.59 -0.42 -2.90
C LEU A 54 -1.71 -0.90 -1.74
N HIS A 55 -1.87 -0.36 -0.52
CA HIS A 55 -1.03 -0.72 0.64
C HIS A 55 -0.88 -2.24 0.86
N ASP A 56 -1.96 -2.99 0.62
CA ASP A 56 -2.02 -4.44 0.83
C ASP A 56 -1.76 -5.26 -0.45
N LEU A 57 -1.18 -4.68 -1.51
CA LEU A 57 -0.95 -5.35 -2.81
C LEU A 57 -0.24 -6.71 -2.68
N GLY A 58 0.74 -6.82 -1.79
CA GLY A 58 1.48 -8.07 -1.56
C GLY A 58 0.65 -9.19 -0.95
N ARG A 59 -0.58 -8.94 -0.47
CA ARG A 59 -1.53 -9.97 0.00
C ARG A 59 -2.03 -10.90 -1.10
N SER A 60 -1.75 -10.57 -2.35
CA SER A 60 -1.87 -11.49 -3.48
C SER A 60 -0.92 -12.69 -3.36
N VAL A 61 0.24 -12.50 -2.75
CA VAL A 61 1.33 -13.50 -2.66
C VAL A 61 1.50 -14.01 -1.23
N ASP A 62 1.52 -13.13 -0.24
CA ASP A 62 1.91 -13.47 1.13
C ASP A 62 0.93 -12.93 2.18
N HIS A 63 0.64 -13.74 3.20
CA HIS A 63 -0.28 -13.39 4.28
C HIS A 63 0.42 -13.09 5.63
N SER A 64 1.75 -13.05 5.67
CA SER A 64 2.56 -12.59 6.81
C SER A 64 2.85 -11.09 6.73
N ILE A 65 3.75 -10.57 7.58
CA ILE A 65 4.21 -9.18 7.53
C ILE A 65 5.00 -8.87 6.24
N MET A 66 5.56 -9.88 5.56
CA MET A 66 6.33 -9.73 4.33
C MET A 66 5.53 -9.18 3.15
N HIS A 67 4.20 -9.15 3.21
CA HIS A 67 3.36 -8.57 2.16
C HIS A 67 3.68 -7.09 1.87
N ALA A 68 4.20 -6.32 2.84
CA ALA A 68 4.64 -4.95 2.58
C ALA A 68 5.90 -4.90 1.70
N VAL A 69 6.89 -5.75 1.99
CA VAL A 69 8.13 -5.88 1.20
C VAL A 69 7.78 -6.36 -0.22
N ILE A 70 7.00 -7.43 -0.31
CA ILE A 70 6.61 -8.04 -1.58
C ILE A 70 5.75 -7.08 -2.40
N GLY A 71 4.76 -6.44 -1.76
CA GLY A 71 3.90 -5.45 -2.40
C GLY A 71 4.69 -4.26 -2.94
N ALA A 72 5.68 -3.77 -2.20
CA ALA A 72 6.55 -2.69 -2.65
C ALA A 72 7.38 -3.11 -3.87
N SER A 73 7.93 -4.33 -3.88
CA SER A 73 8.65 -4.87 -5.04
C SER A 73 7.73 -4.98 -6.26
N MET A 74 6.52 -5.52 -6.07
CA MET A 74 5.52 -5.63 -7.15
C MET A 74 5.15 -4.27 -7.72
N ALA A 75 4.96 -3.26 -6.87
CA ALA A 75 4.64 -1.91 -7.29
C ALA A 75 5.77 -1.26 -8.11
N ILE A 76 7.04 -1.51 -7.75
CA ILE A 76 8.21 -1.09 -8.54
C ILE A 76 8.18 -1.76 -9.91
N ASP A 77 7.98 -3.08 -9.97
CA ASP A 77 7.95 -3.84 -11.22
C ASP A 77 6.80 -3.41 -12.15
N MET A 78 5.69 -2.94 -11.58
CA MET A 78 4.54 -2.38 -12.29
C MET A 78 4.76 -0.92 -12.75
N GLY A 79 5.88 -0.29 -12.37
CA GLY A 79 6.18 1.10 -12.72
C GLY A 79 5.32 2.13 -11.98
N LEU A 80 4.81 1.80 -10.80
CA LEU A 80 4.04 2.75 -9.98
C LEU A 80 4.95 3.86 -9.42
N PRO A 81 4.40 5.07 -9.16
CA PRO A 81 5.15 6.16 -8.55
C PRO A 81 5.80 5.73 -7.22
N MET A 82 7.03 6.18 -6.98
CA MET A 82 7.81 5.78 -5.80
C MET A 82 7.14 6.18 -4.49
N GLU A 83 6.37 7.26 -4.47
CA GLU A 83 5.59 7.70 -3.32
C GLU A 83 4.56 6.63 -2.92
N VAL A 84 3.93 5.95 -3.89
CA VAL A 84 3.01 4.84 -3.63
C VAL A 84 3.78 3.61 -3.14
N VAL A 85 4.93 3.30 -3.76
CA VAL A 85 5.81 2.21 -3.34
C VAL A 85 6.21 2.35 -1.86
N GLU A 86 6.60 3.56 -1.43
CA GLU A 86 6.98 3.81 -0.05
C GLU A 86 5.81 3.70 0.92
N ILE A 87 4.59 4.12 0.53
CA ILE A 87 3.39 3.86 1.34
C ILE A 87 3.17 2.36 1.51
N ILE A 88 3.27 1.57 0.43
CA ILE A 88 3.12 0.11 0.49
C ILE A 88 4.17 -0.51 1.40
N ARG A 89 5.43 -0.08 1.31
CA ARG A 89 6.50 -0.63 2.15
C ARG A 89 6.28 -0.32 3.64
N ARG A 90 5.86 0.91 3.95
CA ARG A 90 5.85 1.45 5.32
C ARG A 90 4.51 1.35 6.05
N HIS A 91 3.51 0.70 5.47
CA HIS A 91 2.18 0.67 6.10
C HIS A 91 2.09 -0.30 7.30
N ILE A 92 3.06 -1.22 7.43
CA ILE A 92 3.10 -2.24 8.48
C ILE A 92 3.75 -1.76 9.78
N GLY A 93 4.44 -0.62 9.74
CA GLY A 93 5.14 -0.02 10.86
C GLY A 93 4.84 1.47 10.97
N ALA A 94 4.90 2.01 12.18
CA ALA A 94 4.83 3.45 12.42
C ALA A 94 6.23 4.00 12.76
N GLY A 95 7.23 3.59 11.98
CA GLY A 95 8.65 3.82 12.27
C GLY A 95 9.25 2.72 13.12
N LEU A 96 9.61 1.62 12.46
CA LEU A 96 10.33 0.51 13.10
C LEU A 96 11.82 0.82 13.22
N ASP A 97 12.40 0.54 14.39
CA ASP A 97 13.85 0.60 14.57
C ASP A 97 14.56 -0.64 13.99
N SER A 98 15.90 -0.59 13.92
CA SER A 98 16.68 -1.66 13.30
C SER A 98 16.60 -3.01 14.03
N GLU A 99 16.38 -3.00 15.35
CA GLU A 99 16.21 -4.23 16.12
C GLU A 99 14.80 -4.80 15.89
N GLU A 100 13.76 -3.96 15.86
CA GLU A 100 12.38 -4.38 15.53
C GLU A 100 12.31 -4.99 14.12
N VAL A 101 12.94 -4.35 13.12
CA VAL A 101 13.02 -4.87 11.74
C VAL A 101 13.60 -6.30 11.72
N LYS A 102 14.66 -6.52 12.51
CA LYS A 102 15.33 -7.82 12.60
C LYS A 102 14.49 -8.85 13.34
N GLU A 103 13.84 -8.47 14.44
CA GLU A 103 12.94 -9.35 15.21
C GLU A 103 11.73 -9.80 14.38
N LEU A 104 11.22 -8.91 13.52
CA LEU A 104 10.12 -9.18 12.60
C LEU A 104 10.56 -9.99 11.36
N GLY A 105 11.86 -10.26 11.20
CA GLY A 105 12.40 -10.99 10.05
C GLY A 105 12.34 -10.21 8.73
N LEU A 106 12.20 -8.89 8.80
CA LEU A 106 12.16 -8.01 7.63
C LEU A 106 13.60 -7.77 7.11
N PRO A 107 13.79 -7.59 5.79
CA PRO A 107 15.06 -7.11 5.24
C PRO A 107 15.39 -5.72 5.78
N ALA A 108 16.67 -5.37 5.92
CA ALA A 108 17.06 -4.02 6.36
C ALA A 108 16.43 -2.93 5.47
N GLY A 109 15.78 -1.93 6.08
CA GLY A 109 15.10 -0.84 5.40
C GLY A 109 14.14 -0.09 6.31
N ASP A 110 13.43 0.88 5.73
CA ASP A 110 12.42 1.70 6.42
C ASP A 110 11.02 1.11 6.20
N TYR A 111 10.30 0.85 7.29
CA TYR A 111 8.97 0.21 7.32
C TYR A 111 8.03 0.82 8.37
#